data_AF-A0A2S7VQ90-F1
#
_entry.id   AF-A0A2S7VQ90-F1
#
_cell.length_a   1.000
_cell.length_b   1.000
_cell.length_c   1.000
_cell.angle_alpha   90.00
_cell.angle_beta   90.00
_cell.angle_gamma   90.00
#
_symmetry.space_group_name_H-M   'P 1'
#
loop_
_entity.id
_entity.type
_entity.pdbx_description
1 polymer ?
#
loop_
_entity_poly.entity_id
_entity_poly.type
_entity_poly.pdbx_seq_one_letter_code
_entity_poly.pdbx_strand_id
1 'polypeptide(L)'
;MNKLSLLLPALFVFAGCAPTPTTQQPSVDVVSVTNKFSLTLAGKTLSAQEKADISDFIARRGSASSLMVKIEKTTPKGEKQLEKVRLHLIESGLYPSQIWVADEATVGKGDITILVESYRAKVTACDAGKTPRTTLNAYRTQRNFGCANANALAQMVANPKDLIVGQPINGAQGQKAVSSIDNYFAPPAQNQQPHNGSSTTTQGGSL
;
A
#
# COMPACT_ATOMS: atom_id res chain seq x y z
N MET A 1 -70.81 12.18 32.78
CA MET A 1 -70.36 13.24 31.84
C MET A 1 -68.85 13.38 31.97
N ASN A 2 -68.10 12.66 31.15
CA ASN A 2 -66.64 12.55 31.23
C ASN A 2 -65.97 13.78 30.60
N LYS A 3 -65.14 14.48 31.39
CA LYS A 3 -64.27 15.55 30.90
C LYS A 3 -63.04 14.92 30.25
N LEU A 4 -63.11 14.81 28.93
CA LEU A 4 -62.01 14.49 28.03
C LEU A 4 -61.48 15.81 27.46
N SER A 5 -60.34 16.32 27.96
CA SER A 5 -59.45 17.22 27.21
C SER A 5 -58.29 17.70 28.08
N LEU A 6 -57.17 17.96 27.39
CA LEU A 6 -55.93 18.58 27.85
C LEU A 6 -54.98 17.69 28.63
N LEU A 7 -54.19 16.87 27.91
CA LEU A 7 -52.81 16.53 28.29
C LEU A 7 -52.03 15.93 27.10
N LEU A 8 -52.06 16.57 25.93
CA LEU A 8 -51.13 16.27 24.82
C LEU A 8 -50.82 17.57 24.07
N PRO A 9 -49.82 18.35 24.52
CA PRO A 9 -48.70 18.59 23.61
C PRO A 9 -47.40 18.88 24.38
N ALA A 10 -46.63 17.84 24.73
CA ALA A 10 -45.31 18.07 25.35
C ALA A 10 -44.24 17.04 24.94
N LEU A 11 -44.44 16.33 23.82
CA LEU A 11 -43.55 15.22 23.44
C LEU A 11 -42.92 15.36 22.04
N PHE A 12 -42.84 16.57 21.48
CA PHE A 12 -42.22 16.81 20.16
C PHE A 12 -40.89 17.60 20.19
N VAL A 13 -40.31 17.89 21.36
CA VAL A 13 -39.11 18.75 21.45
C VAL A 13 -37.77 17.97 21.43
N PHE A 14 -37.77 16.63 21.40
CA PHE A 14 -36.53 15.84 21.46
C PHE A 14 -36.05 15.19 20.14
N ALA A 15 -36.66 15.50 18.99
CA ALA A 15 -36.23 14.95 17.70
C ALA A 15 -35.04 15.69 17.04
N GLY A 16 -34.18 16.36 17.82
CA GLY A 16 -33.12 17.24 17.32
C GLY A 16 -31.75 16.60 17.08
N CYS A 17 -31.53 15.33 17.45
CA CYS A 17 -30.23 14.66 17.28
C CYS A 17 -30.38 13.40 16.42
N ALA A 18 -30.75 13.56 15.15
CA ALA A 18 -30.41 12.53 14.17
C ALA A 18 -28.92 12.71 13.83
N PRO A 19 -28.05 11.73 14.13
CA PRO A 19 -26.66 11.81 13.70
C PRO A 19 -26.66 11.90 12.18
N THR A 20 -26.14 13.00 11.65
CA THR A 20 -25.81 13.09 10.24
C THR A 20 -24.85 11.94 9.94
N PRO A 21 -25.10 11.11 8.92
CA PRO A 21 -24.21 10.01 8.61
C PRO A 21 -22.84 10.62 8.28
N THR A 22 -21.84 10.31 9.12
CA THR A 22 -20.46 10.72 8.90
C THR A 22 -20.08 10.29 7.49
N THR A 23 -19.73 11.27 6.65
CA THR A 23 -19.15 11.01 5.33
C THR A 23 -18.06 9.97 5.46
N GLN A 24 -18.18 8.87 4.70
CA GLN A 24 -17.28 7.72 4.73
C GLN A 24 -15.83 8.15 4.99
N GLN A 25 -15.25 7.59 6.04
CA GLN A 25 -13.84 7.77 6.37
C GLN A 25 -13.02 7.40 5.13
N PRO A 26 -12.07 8.24 4.69
CA PRO A 26 -11.29 7.96 3.48
C PRO A 26 -10.58 6.61 3.64
N SER A 27 -10.91 5.67 2.77
CA SER A 27 -10.28 4.34 2.74
C SER A 27 -9.10 4.36 1.76
N VAL A 28 -7.97 3.80 2.17
CA VAL A 28 -6.79 3.61 1.31
C VAL A 28 -6.75 2.16 0.88
N ASP A 29 -6.85 1.90 -0.42
CA ASP A 29 -6.66 0.55 -0.96
C ASP A 29 -5.17 0.19 -0.96
N VAL A 30 -4.86 -1.09 -0.76
CA VAL A 30 -3.49 -1.61 -0.78
C VAL A 30 -3.37 -2.67 -1.85
N VAL A 31 -2.29 -2.59 -2.63
CA VAL A 31 -1.94 -3.58 -3.66
C VAL A 31 -0.60 -4.21 -3.29
N SER A 32 -0.49 -5.54 -3.40
CA SER A 32 0.78 -6.23 -3.27
C SER A 32 1.29 -6.71 -4.64
N VAL A 33 2.61 -6.66 -4.81
CA VAL A 33 3.30 -7.18 -6.00
C VAL A 33 4.42 -8.08 -5.54
N THR A 34 4.40 -9.33 -6.00
CA THR A 34 5.42 -10.32 -5.67
C THR A 34 6.36 -10.54 -6.84
N ASN A 35 7.66 -10.39 -6.58
CA ASN A 35 8.72 -10.64 -7.54
C ASN A 35 9.60 -11.78 -7.07
N LYS A 36 10.09 -12.58 -8.01
CA LYS A 36 10.92 -13.75 -7.73
C LYS A 36 12.32 -13.56 -8.29
N PHE A 37 13.33 -13.91 -7.50
CA PHE A 37 14.73 -14.01 -7.90
C PHE A 37 15.27 -15.37 -7.49
N SER A 38 15.93 -16.06 -8.42
CA SER A 38 16.49 -17.38 -8.19
C SER A 38 17.99 -17.33 -8.32
N LEU A 39 18.69 -17.81 -7.31
CA LEU A 39 20.14 -17.78 -7.21
C LEU A 39 20.70 -19.21 -7.31
N THR A 40 21.63 -19.42 -8.24
CA THR A 40 22.46 -20.61 -8.28
C THR A 40 23.79 -20.28 -7.63
N LEU A 41 24.10 -20.94 -6.52
CA LEU A 41 25.29 -20.62 -5.75
C LEU A 41 26.51 -21.20 -6.46
N ALA A 42 27.58 -20.44 -6.60
CA ALA A 42 28.83 -20.94 -7.17
C ALA A 42 29.63 -21.72 -6.11
N GLY A 43 29.78 -21.15 -4.91
CA GLY A 43 30.72 -21.63 -3.89
C GLY A 43 30.12 -22.09 -2.56
N LYS A 44 30.99 -22.20 -1.55
CA LYS A 44 30.63 -22.47 -0.13
C LYS A 44 30.28 -21.20 0.65
N THR A 45 30.41 -20.03 0.01
CA THR A 45 30.12 -18.69 0.53
C THR A 45 29.51 -17.87 -0.60
N LEU A 46 28.71 -16.86 -0.27
CA LEU A 46 28.26 -15.88 -1.24
C LEU A 46 29.45 -15.11 -1.80
N SER A 47 29.61 -15.15 -3.12
CA SER A 47 30.54 -14.33 -3.87
C SER A 47 30.12 -12.86 -3.86
N ALA A 48 31.05 -11.96 -4.20
CA ALA A 48 30.76 -10.54 -4.32
C ALA A 48 29.66 -10.25 -5.35
N GLN A 49 29.65 -10.98 -6.47
CA GLN A 49 28.63 -10.81 -7.52
C GLN A 49 27.25 -11.25 -7.01
N GLU A 50 27.16 -12.42 -6.37
CA GLU A 50 25.87 -12.91 -5.83
C GLU A 50 25.30 -11.95 -4.78
N LYS A 51 26.16 -11.36 -3.95
CA LYS A 51 25.77 -10.32 -2.99
C LYS A 51 25.24 -9.07 -3.70
N ALA A 52 25.95 -8.59 -4.71
CA ALA A 52 25.54 -7.42 -5.50
C ALA A 52 24.20 -7.68 -6.20
N ASP A 53 24.02 -8.84 -6.81
CA ASP A 53 22.78 -9.22 -7.50
C ASP A 53 21.58 -9.24 -6.55
N ILE A 54 21.75 -9.77 -5.33
CA ILE A 54 20.72 -9.74 -4.29
C ILE A 54 20.40 -8.29 -3.91
N SER A 55 21.41 -7.47 -3.60
CA SER A 55 21.19 -6.09 -3.17
C SER A 55 20.53 -5.24 -4.27
N ASP A 56 20.96 -5.40 -5.52
CA ASP A 56 20.35 -4.74 -6.67
C ASP A 56 18.91 -5.18 -6.90
N PHE A 57 18.63 -6.48 -6.73
CA PHE A 57 17.27 -7.00 -6.83
C PHE A 57 16.36 -6.37 -5.78
N ILE A 58 16.79 -6.25 -4.52
CA ILE A 58 16.03 -5.60 -3.46
C ILE A 58 15.83 -4.10 -3.76
N ALA A 59 16.92 -3.38 -4.06
CA ALA A 59 16.89 -1.93 -4.25
C ALA A 59 15.92 -1.49 -5.36
N ARG A 60 15.81 -2.29 -6.43
CA ARG A 60 14.87 -2.03 -7.54
C ARG A 60 13.39 -2.21 -7.16
N ARG A 61 13.08 -2.84 -6.03
CA ARG A 61 11.69 -3.06 -5.57
C ARG A 61 11.16 -1.97 -4.65
N GLY A 62 11.96 -0.96 -4.31
CA GLY A 62 11.53 0.21 -3.53
C GLY A 62 12.25 0.30 -2.18
N SER A 63 11.69 1.10 -1.26
CA SER A 63 12.28 1.30 0.06
C SER A 63 12.28 0.00 0.87
N ALA A 64 13.40 -0.31 1.52
CA ALA A 64 13.57 -1.54 2.30
C ALA A 64 12.49 -1.71 3.39
N SER A 65 12.02 -0.60 3.99
CA SER A 65 10.95 -0.60 5.00
C SER A 65 9.58 -1.08 4.50
N SER A 66 9.35 -1.09 3.18
CA SER A 66 8.09 -1.50 2.55
C SER A 66 8.12 -2.92 1.97
N LEU A 67 9.27 -3.59 2.06
CA LEU A 67 9.49 -4.91 1.46
C LEU A 67 9.29 -6.03 2.48
N MET A 68 8.74 -7.13 2.00
CA MET A 68 8.59 -8.39 2.73
C MET A 68 9.31 -9.45 1.93
N VAL A 69 10.24 -10.17 2.56
CA VAL A 69 11.09 -11.13 1.88
C VAL A 69 10.84 -12.52 2.40
N LYS A 70 10.50 -13.44 1.49
CA LYS A 70 10.47 -14.87 1.76
C LYS A 70 11.65 -15.54 1.07
N ILE A 71 12.43 -16.30 1.83
CA ILE A 71 13.52 -17.12 1.32
C ILE A 71 13.04 -18.57 1.25
N GLU A 72 13.16 -19.15 0.07
CA GLU A 72 12.84 -20.53 -0.24
C GLU A 72 14.14 -21.30 -0.53
N LYS A 73 14.35 -22.41 0.17
CA LYS A 73 15.48 -23.32 -0.06
C LYS A 73 15.05 -24.38 -1.06
N THR A 74 15.85 -24.60 -2.10
CA THR A 74 15.53 -25.59 -3.15
C THR A 74 16.50 -26.77 -3.13
N THR A 75 17.73 -26.55 -2.68
CA THR A 75 18.76 -27.60 -2.61
C THR A 75 19.44 -27.64 -1.24
N PRO A 76 20.11 -28.75 -0.86
CA PRO A 76 20.93 -28.82 0.35
C PRO A 76 22.09 -27.80 0.35
N LYS A 77 22.54 -27.37 -0.82
CA LYS A 77 23.55 -26.30 -0.94
C LYS A 77 22.97 -24.97 -0.52
N GLY A 78 21.74 -24.66 -0.97
CA GLY A 78 21.01 -23.47 -0.55
C GLY A 78 20.74 -23.42 0.94
N GLU A 79 20.32 -24.55 1.53
CA GLU A 79 20.10 -24.65 2.98
C GLU A 79 21.35 -24.29 3.80
N LYS A 80 22.54 -24.75 3.38
CA LYS A 80 23.81 -24.42 4.04
C LYS A 80 24.22 -22.95 3.92
N GLN A 81 23.66 -22.19 2.98
CA GLN A 81 23.96 -20.77 2.78
C GLN A 81 22.83 -19.84 3.24
N LEU A 82 21.70 -20.38 3.69
CA LEU A 82 20.51 -19.64 4.07
C LEU A 82 20.81 -18.49 5.03
N GLU A 83 21.50 -18.75 6.14
CA GLU A 83 21.81 -17.72 7.13
C GLU A 83 22.72 -16.64 6.57
N LYS A 84 23.62 -16.96 5.64
CA LYS A 84 24.46 -15.95 4.98
C LYS A 84 23.64 -15.05 4.06
N VAL A 85 22.67 -15.60 3.34
CA VAL A 85 21.73 -14.81 2.53
C VAL A 85 20.88 -13.92 3.43
N ARG A 86 20.36 -14.47 4.53
CA ARG A 86 19.57 -13.72 5.52
C ARG A 86 20.37 -12.56 6.12
N LEU A 87 21.61 -12.81 6.55
CA LEU A 87 22.49 -11.77 7.08
C LEU A 87 22.80 -10.69 6.04
N HIS A 88 23.08 -11.09 4.79
CA HIS A 88 23.32 -10.14 3.70
C HIS A 88 22.10 -9.25 3.41
N LEU A 89 20.88 -9.79 3.51
CA LEU A 89 19.64 -9.01 3.40
C LEU A 89 19.49 -8.01 4.54
N ILE A 90 19.85 -8.39 5.77
CA ILE A 90 19.86 -7.49 6.93
C ILE A 90 20.90 -6.37 6.74
N GLU A 91 22.11 -6.73 6.30
CA GLU A 91 23.18 -5.77 5.96
C GLU A 91 22.76 -4.82 4.83
N SER A 92 21.89 -5.28 3.93
CA SER A 92 21.29 -4.46 2.86
C SER A 92 20.16 -3.54 3.33
N GLY A 93 19.87 -3.51 4.64
CA GLY A 93 18.90 -2.58 5.26
C GLY A 93 17.51 -3.16 5.54
N LEU A 94 17.28 -4.46 5.34
CA LEU A 94 16.02 -5.09 5.76
C LEU A 94 16.03 -5.38 7.27
N TYR A 95 14.89 -5.18 7.92
CA TYR A 95 14.71 -5.60 9.29
C TYR A 95 14.53 -7.12 9.39
N PRO A 96 15.03 -7.78 10.45
CA PRO A 96 14.83 -9.22 10.64
C PRO A 96 13.36 -9.66 10.62
N SER A 97 12.45 -8.79 11.08
CA SER A 97 11.00 -9.04 11.07
C SER A 97 10.36 -9.02 9.67
N GLN A 98 11.11 -8.60 8.65
CA GLN A 98 10.68 -8.57 7.26
C GLN A 98 11.15 -9.79 6.46
N ILE A 99 11.92 -10.68 7.09
CA ILE A 99 12.54 -11.83 6.43
C ILE A 99 11.95 -13.11 7.02
N TRP A 100 11.26 -13.87 6.17
CA TRP A 100 10.74 -15.20 6.48
C TRP A 100 11.50 -16.25 5.69
N VAL A 101 11.71 -17.40 6.30
CA VAL A 101 12.27 -18.57 5.63
C VAL A 101 11.18 -19.61 5.54
N ALA A 102 11.03 -20.24 4.37
CA ALA A 102 10.16 -21.40 4.23
C ALA A 102 10.75 -22.60 4.98
N ASP A 103 9.95 -23.24 5.83
CA ASP A 103 10.38 -24.39 6.62
C ASP A 103 10.78 -25.57 5.73
N GLU A 104 10.00 -25.81 4.68
CA GLU A 104 10.19 -26.90 3.73
C GLU A 104 10.98 -26.47 2.49
N ALA A 105 11.71 -27.44 1.93
CA ALA A 105 12.37 -27.24 0.65
C ALA A 105 11.32 -27.21 -0.48
N THR A 106 11.35 -26.16 -1.29
CA THR A 106 10.42 -25.98 -2.40
C THR A 106 11.09 -26.25 -3.73
N VAL A 107 10.36 -26.86 -4.67
CA VAL A 107 10.84 -27.06 -6.03
C VAL A 107 11.01 -25.70 -6.72
N GLY A 108 12.21 -25.42 -7.19
CA GLY A 108 12.57 -24.11 -7.74
C GLY A 108 13.72 -24.18 -8.74
N LYS A 109 14.03 -23.05 -9.37
CA LYS A 109 15.25 -22.90 -10.16
C LYS A 109 16.35 -22.37 -9.23
N GLY A 110 17.56 -22.89 -9.37
CA GLY A 110 18.69 -22.53 -8.51
C GLY A 110 18.67 -23.22 -7.14
N ASP A 111 19.58 -22.79 -6.26
CA ASP A 111 19.74 -23.33 -4.91
C ASP A 111 18.84 -22.63 -3.88
N ILE A 112 18.64 -21.31 -4.07
CA ILE A 112 17.82 -20.44 -3.22
C ILE A 112 16.91 -19.60 -4.11
N THR A 113 15.66 -19.46 -3.72
CA THR A 113 14.72 -18.50 -4.32
C THR A 113 14.39 -17.42 -3.28
N ILE A 114 14.47 -16.16 -3.70
CA ILE A 114 14.09 -14.99 -2.90
C ILE A 114 12.82 -14.41 -3.53
N LEU A 115 11.72 -14.43 -2.77
CA LEU A 115 10.48 -13.75 -3.13
C LEU A 115 10.40 -12.43 -2.37
N VAL A 116 10.24 -11.34 -3.10
CA VAL A 116 10.06 -10.01 -2.54
C VAL A 116 8.64 -9.58 -2.83
N GLU A 117 7.85 -9.49 -1.77
CA GLU A 117 6.52 -8.89 -1.80
C GLU A 117 6.62 -7.43 -1.39
N SER A 118 6.16 -6.54 -2.27
CA SER A 118 6.14 -5.11 -2.05
C SER A 118 4.69 -4.63 -1.95
N TYR A 119 4.35 -3.92 -0.88
CA TYR A 119 3.02 -3.35 -0.68
C TYR A 119 2.99 -1.88 -1.11
N ARG A 120 1.89 -1.46 -1.73
CA ARG A 120 1.69 -0.10 -2.23
C ARG A 120 0.30 0.39 -1.88
N ALA A 121 0.21 1.61 -1.35
CA ALA A 121 -1.06 2.31 -1.22
C ALA A 121 -1.51 2.79 -2.59
N LYS A 122 -2.75 2.51 -2.97
CA LYS A 122 -3.32 2.93 -4.25
C LYS A 122 -3.70 4.40 -4.17
N VAL A 123 -3.00 5.21 -4.94
CA VAL A 123 -3.40 6.59 -5.24
C VAL A 123 -4.19 6.55 -6.55
N THR A 124 -5.33 7.21 -6.64
CA THR A 124 -6.15 7.24 -7.88
C THR A 124 -6.17 8.66 -8.43
N ALA A 125 -6.17 8.85 -9.76
CA ALA A 125 -6.33 10.19 -10.32
C ALA A 125 -7.69 10.76 -9.90
N CYS A 126 -7.70 11.83 -9.11
CA CYS A 126 -8.94 12.56 -8.82
C CYS A 126 -9.29 13.42 -10.03
N ASP A 127 -10.57 13.53 -10.34
CA ASP A 127 -11.04 14.52 -11.30
C ASP A 127 -10.55 15.91 -10.84
N ALA A 128 -10.01 16.72 -11.74
CA ALA A 128 -9.60 18.11 -11.45
C ALA A 128 -10.66 19.12 -11.92
N GLY A 129 -11.83 18.63 -12.37
CA GLY A 129 -12.87 19.42 -12.99
C GLY A 129 -13.30 20.63 -12.17
N LYS A 130 -13.38 21.78 -12.83
CA LYS A 130 -13.87 23.02 -12.21
C LYS A 130 -15.34 22.89 -11.89
N THR A 131 -15.73 23.22 -10.66
CA THR A 131 -17.13 23.40 -10.31
C THR A 131 -17.69 24.59 -11.08
N PRO A 132 -18.92 24.53 -11.63
CA PRO A 132 -19.56 25.67 -12.26
C PRO A 132 -19.56 26.87 -11.31
N ARG A 133 -19.33 28.08 -11.83
CA ARG A 133 -19.41 29.31 -11.02
C ARG A 133 -20.84 29.44 -10.47
N THR A 134 -20.98 29.45 -9.15
CA THR A 134 -22.25 29.76 -8.50
C THR A 134 -22.29 31.26 -8.23
N THR A 135 -23.40 31.92 -8.55
CA THR A 135 -23.61 33.35 -8.27
C THR A 135 -24.03 33.59 -6.81
N LEU A 136 -24.45 32.54 -6.11
CA LEU A 136 -24.83 32.54 -4.70
C LEU A 136 -23.91 31.58 -3.93
N ASN A 137 -23.61 31.89 -2.67
CA ASN A 137 -22.85 31.01 -1.78
C ASN A 137 -23.66 29.72 -1.53
N ALA A 138 -23.33 28.68 -2.28
CA ALA A 138 -23.81 27.34 -2.03
C ALA A 138 -22.74 26.63 -1.18
N TYR A 139 -23.02 26.42 0.11
CA TYR A 139 -22.17 25.65 1.04
C TYR A 139 -22.12 24.17 0.65
N ARG A 140 -21.57 23.86 -0.53
CA ARG A 140 -21.44 22.49 -1.03
C ARG A 140 -20.00 22.03 -0.88
N THR A 141 -19.84 20.77 -0.46
CA THR A 141 -18.55 20.09 -0.47
C THR A 141 -18.02 20.01 -1.90
N GLN A 142 -16.72 20.26 -2.06
CA GLN A 142 -16.06 20.14 -3.36
C GLN A 142 -16.11 18.68 -3.82
N ARG A 143 -16.43 18.45 -5.11
CA ARG A 143 -16.58 17.10 -5.68
C ARG A 143 -15.36 16.20 -5.45
N ASN A 144 -14.17 16.79 -5.39
CA ASN A 144 -12.90 16.06 -5.30
C ASN A 144 -12.39 15.91 -3.87
N PHE A 145 -13.09 16.46 -2.86
CA PHE A 145 -12.60 16.50 -1.49
C PHE A 145 -12.31 15.09 -0.93
N GLY A 146 -13.23 14.13 -1.11
CA GLY A 146 -13.03 12.76 -0.64
C GLY A 146 -11.85 12.04 -1.31
N CYS A 147 -11.75 12.16 -2.64
CA CYS A 147 -10.65 11.55 -3.40
C CYS A 147 -9.29 12.18 -3.06
N ALA A 148 -9.22 13.51 -2.98
CA ALA A 148 -8.00 14.22 -2.64
C ALA A 148 -7.50 13.86 -1.23
N ASN A 149 -8.42 13.76 -0.27
CA ASN A 149 -8.08 13.33 1.09
C ASN A 149 -7.62 11.88 1.15
N ALA A 150 -8.28 10.96 0.41
CA ALA A 150 -7.85 9.56 0.33
C ALA A 150 -6.45 9.42 -0.28
N ASN A 151 -6.15 10.19 -1.33
CA ASN A 151 -4.82 10.23 -1.95
C ASN A 151 -3.76 10.81 -1.01
N ALA A 152 -4.07 11.92 -0.33
CA ALA A 152 -3.16 12.51 0.63
C ALA A 152 -2.88 11.52 1.77
N LEU A 153 -3.90 10.83 2.27
CA LEU A 153 -3.74 9.80 3.28
C LEU A 153 -2.89 8.63 2.77
N ALA A 154 -3.13 8.15 1.54
CA ALA A 154 -2.35 7.08 0.91
C ALA A 154 -0.86 7.43 0.80
N GLN A 155 -0.52 8.70 0.56
CA GLN A 155 0.86 9.19 0.49
C GLN A 155 1.53 9.34 1.88
N MET A 156 0.74 9.57 2.94
CA MET A 156 1.25 9.69 4.31
C MET A 156 1.54 8.33 4.98
N VAL A 157 1.08 7.22 4.38
CA VAL A 157 1.25 5.88 4.94
C VAL A 157 2.70 5.41 4.76
N ALA A 158 3.39 5.18 5.88
CA ALA A 158 4.77 4.70 5.88
C ALA A 158 4.91 3.27 5.34
N ASN A 159 4.05 2.35 5.81
CA ASN A 159 3.99 0.96 5.37
C ASN A 159 2.54 0.56 5.02
N PRO A 160 2.20 0.40 3.74
CA PRO A 160 0.84 0.05 3.32
C PRO A 160 0.34 -1.29 3.86
N LYS A 161 1.23 -2.25 4.20
CA LYS A 161 0.83 -3.52 4.81
C LYS A 161 0.13 -3.33 6.16
N ASP A 162 0.53 -2.30 6.92
CA ASP A 162 -0.02 -2.02 8.24
C ASP A 162 -1.52 -1.66 8.19
N LEU A 163 -2.04 -1.27 7.01
CA LEU A 163 -3.47 -1.05 6.78
C LEU A 163 -4.27 -2.35 6.64
N ILE A 164 -3.62 -3.47 6.32
CA ILE A 164 -4.25 -4.80 6.24
C ILE A 164 -4.08 -5.53 7.57
N VAL A 165 -2.84 -5.58 8.05
CA VAL A 165 -2.49 -6.23 9.32
C VAL A 165 -1.52 -5.32 10.07
N GLY A 166 -1.99 -4.80 11.21
CA GLY A 166 -1.17 -3.96 12.08
C GLY A 166 0.06 -4.71 12.60
N GLN A 167 1.22 -4.05 12.55
CA GLN A 167 2.47 -4.58 13.08
C GLN A 167 2.85 -3.82 14.36
N PRO A 168 3.32 -4.51 15.42
CA PRO A 168 3.85 -3.82 16.60
C PRO A 168 5.09 -2.99 16.23
N ILE A 169 5.15 -1.76 16.72
CA ILE A 169 6.32 -0.90 16.58
C ILE A 169 7.36 -1.40 17.58
N ASN A 170 8.47 -1.95 17.08
CA ASN A 170 9.64 -2.23 17.92
C ASN A 170 10.62 -1.05 17.83
N GLY A 171 11.42 -0.84 18.88
CA GLY A 171 12.24 0.37 19.04
C GLY A 171 13.37 0.59 18.02
N ALA A 172 13.58 -0.32 17.06
CA ALA A 172 14.72 -0.27 16.13
C ALA A 172 14.35 0.15 14.69
N GLN A 173 13.10 0.55 14.42
CA GLN A 173 12.61 0.78 13.05
C GLN A 173 12.58 2.26 12.62
N GLY A 174 13.67 3.00 12.84
CA GLY A 174 13.76 4.43 12.49
C GLY A 174 13.51 4.72 11.00
N GLN A 175 14.05 3.89 10.08
CA GLN A 175 13.82 4.07 8.64
C GLN A 175 12.36 3.83 8.25
N LYS A 176 11.66 2.88 8.91
CA LYS A 176 10.22 2.69 8.70
C LYS A 176 9.42 3.90 9.19
N ALA A 177 9.83 4.53 10.29
CA ALA A 177 9.12 5.70 10.82
C ALA A 177 9.22 6.93 9.89
N VAL A 178 10.36 7.11 9.21
CA VAL A 178 10.57 8.26 8.31
C VAL A 178 10.13 8.00 6.86
N SER A 179 9.87 6.74 6.46
CA SER A 179 9.56 6.44 5.06
C SER A 179 8.24 7.03 4.56
N SER A 180 7.35 7.48 5.44
CA SER A 180 6.18 8.29 5.06
C SER A 180 6.58 9.61 4.39
N ILE A 181 7.68 10.22 4.82
CA ILE A 181 8.20 11.46 4.24
C ILE A 181 8.71 11.19 2.82
N ASP A 182 9.52 10.14 2.67
CA ASP A 182 10.06 9.74 1.36
C ASP A 182 8.92 9.41 0.38
N ASN A 183 7.91 8.66 0.83
CA ASN A 183 6.74 8.30 0.03
C ASN A 183 5.89 9.52 -0.35
N TYR A 184 5.82 10.55 0.51
CA TYR A 184 5.09 11.77 0.23
C TYR A 184 5.74 12.60 -0.87
N PHE A 185 7.08 12.75 -0.85
CA PHE A 185 7.82 13.53 -1.84
C PHE A 185 8.11 12.76 -3.14
N ALA A 186 8.33 11.45 -3.04
CA ALA A 186 8.65 10.59 -4.17
C ALA A 186 7.72 9.36 -4.18
N PRO A 187 6.43 9.55 -4.53
CA PRO A 187 5.48 8.46 -4.56
C PRO A 187 5.95 7.39 -5.55
N PRO A 188 5.88 6.09 -5.20
CA PRO A 188 6.30 5.02 -6.08
C PRO A 188 5.51 5.07 -7.40
N ALA A 189 6.21 4.83 -8.51
CA ALA A 189 5.62 4.86 -9.84
C ALA A 189 4.36 3.96 -9.90
N GLN A 190 3.22 4.56 -10.25
CA GLN A 190 1.97 3.84 -10.40
C GLN A 190 2.04 2.99 -11.68
N ASN A 191 1.75 1.69 -11.55
CA ASN A 191 1.25 0.97 -12.71
C ASN A 191 -0.12 1.56 -13.02
N GLN A 192 -0.17 2.41 -14.04
CA GLN A 192 -1.41 2.88 -14.62
C GLN A 192 -2.22 1.64 -15.01
N GLN A 193 -3.30 1.33 -14.29
CA GLN A 193 -4.33 0.49 -14.87
C GLN A 193 -4.77 1.18 -16.17
N PRO A 194 -4.84 0.46 -17.31
CA PRO A 194 -5.31 1.07 -18.54
C PRO A 194 -6.69 1.65 -18.27
N HIS A 195 -6.79 2.97 -18.35
CA HIS A 195 -8.08 3.60 -18.52
C HIS A 195 -8.67 3.00 -19.80
N ASN A 196 -9.60 2.04 -19.65
CA ASN A 196 -10.58 1.75 -20.69
C ASN A 196 -11.54 2.96 -20.78
N GLY A 197 -10.97 4.10 -21.17
CA GLY A 197 -11.73 5.20 -21.74
C GLY A 197 -12.02 4.79 -23.17
N SER A 198 -13.14 4.11 -23.39
CA SER A 198 -13.75 4.06 -24.72
C SER A 198 -14.10 5.51 -25.09
N SER A 199 -13.14 6.18 -25.70
CA SER A 199 -13.29 7.50 -26.28
C SER A 199 -13.73 7.26 -27.72
N THR A 200 -15.03 7.09 -27.90
CA THR A 200 -15.67 7.23 -29.21
C THR A 200 -15.56 8.69 -29.64
N THR A 201 -14.40 9.03 -30.22
CA THR A 201 -14.26 10.24 -31.03
C THR A 201 -14.94 9.93 -32.36
N THR A 202 -16.22 10.27 -32.48
CA THR A 202 -16.86 10.37 -33.79
C THR A 202 -16.34 11.63 -34.46
N GLN A 203 -15.22 11.50 -35.16
CA GLN A 203 -14.87 12.37 -36.28
C GLN A 203 -15.79 11.99 -37.45
N GLY A 204 -16.63 12.92 -37.87
CA GLY A 204 -17.42 12.82 -39.10
C GLY A 204 -17.50 14.20 -39.73
N GLY A 205 -16.53 14.51 -40.58
CA GLY A 205 -16.50 15.72 -41.39
C GLY A 205 -17.41 15.65 -42.61
N SER A 206 -17.79 16.85 -43.05
CA SER A 206 -18.53 17.29 -44.24
C SER A 206 -18.76 16.35 -45.42
N LEU A 207 -19.97 16.49 -46.00
CA LEU A 207 -20.17 16.96 -47.37
C LEU A 207 -21.08 18.21 -47.33
#